data_AF-A0A2D6HAY5-F1
#
_entry.id   AF-A0A2D6HAY5-F1
#
_cell.length_a   1.000
_cell.length_b   1.000
_cell.length_c   1.000
_cell.angle_alpha   90.00
_cell.angle_beta   90.00
_cell.angle_gamma   90.00
#
_symmetry.space_group_name_H-M   'P 1'
#
loop_
_entity.id
_entity.type
_entity.pdbx_description
1 polymer ?
#
loop_
_entity_poly.entity_id
_entity_poly.type
_entity_poly.pdbx_seq_one_letter_code
_entity_poly.pdbx_strand_id
1 'polypeptide(L)' 'MSPRHTLSAGIAALALCSSAAICKAELPAVGSDAPVISGERWYNHIGPDPSLETLKGQAILLEFWATW' A
#
# COMPACT_ATOMS: atom_id res chain seq x y z
N MET A 1 63.15 4.95 10.24
CA MET A 1 61.85 5.12 10.91
C MET A 1 61.02 6.09 10.10
N SER A 2 60.02 5.59 9.38
CA SER A 2 59.00 6.38 8.68
C SER A 2 57.65 5.71 8.93
N PRO A 3 56.59 6.47 9.26
CA PRO A 3 55.34 5.89 9.71
C PRO A 3 54.54 5.35 8.52
N ARG A 4 54.19 4.06 8.61
CA ARG A 4 53.00 3.47 8.00
C ARG A 4 51.80 4.24 8.55
N HIS A 5 50.81 4.61 7.72
CA HIS A 5 49.38 4.70 8.03
C HIS A 5 48.67 5.39 6.86
N THR A 6 48.11 4.62 5.93
CA THR A 6 46.94 5.06 5.17
C THR A 6 45.82 4.07 5.43
N LEU A 7 44.88 4.58 6.22
CA LEU A 7 43.73 3.92 6.80
C LEU A 7 42.86 3.27 5.72
N SER A 8 42.63 1.96 5.91
CA SER A 8 41.46 1.25 5.43
C SER A 8 40.22 1.81 6.13
N ALA A 9 39.52 2.76 5.52
CA ALA A 9 38.26 3.27 6.06
C ALA A 9 37.34 3.71 4.90
N GLY A 10 36.54 2.79 4.36
CA GLY A 10 35.68 3.18 3.24
C GLY A 10 34.62 2.18 2.79
N ILE A 11 34.15 1.24 3.64
CA ILE A 11 33.09 0.29 3.22
C ILE A 11 31.94 0.15 4.25
N ALA A 12 31.99 0.79 5.41
CA ALA A 12 31.03 0.53 6.49
C ALA A 12 29.79 1.47 6.53
N ALA A 13 29.40 2.11 5.42
CA ALA A 13 28.33 3.12 5.43
C ALA A 13 27.15 2.85 4.47
N LEU A 14 26.96 1.59 4.00
CA LEU A 14 25.94 1.27 3.00
C LEU A 14 24.99 0.13 3.45
N ALA A 15 24.52 0.13 4.70
CA ALA A 15 23.69 -0.98 5.21
C ALA A 15 22.45 -0.59 6.03
N LEU A 16 22.03 0.69 6.05
CA LEU A 16 21.02 1.16 7.01
C LEU A 16 19.66 1.60 6.43
N CYS A 17 19.38 1.41 5.14
CA CYS A 17 18.11 1.87 4.54
C CYS A 17 17.33 0.79 3.80
N SER A 18 17.10 -0.37 4.41
CA SER A 18 16.18 -1.37 3.87
C SER A 18 15.27 -1.96 4.95
N SER A 19 14.58 -1.10 5.69
CA SER A 19 13.34 -1.52 6.36
C SER A 19 12.19 -1.31 5.39
N ALA A 20 11.95 -2.28 4.52
CA ALA A 20 10.68 -2.37 3.82
C ALA A 20 9.64 -2.70 4.88
N ALA A 21 8.90 -1.70 5.37
CA ALA A 21 7.74 -1.93 6.20
C ALA A 21 6.72 -2.72 5.37
N ILE A 22 6.67 -4.03 5.59
CA ILE A 22 5.64 -4.88 5.02
C ILE A 22 4.34 -4.48 5.71
N CYS A 23 3.56 -3.60 5.07
CA CYS A 23 2.21 -3.31 5.50
C CYS A 23 1.42 -4.62 5.38
N LYS A 24 1.21 -5.29 6.51
CA LYS A 24 0.42 -6.50 6.56
C LYS A 24 -1.05 -6.08 6.47
N ALA A 25 -1.54 -5.91 5.26
CA ALA A 25 -2.94 -5.61 5.01
C ALA A 25 -3.79 -6.80 5.47
N GLU A 26 -4.75 -6.55 6.35
CA GLU A 26 -5.70 -7.56 6.79
C GLU A 26 -6.77 -7.72 5.71
N LEU A 27 -6.89 -8.96 5.19
CA LEU A 27 -7.90 -9.28 4.20
C LEU A 27 -9.26 -9.41 4.89
N PRO A 28 -10.35 -8.88 4.29
CA PRO A 28 -11.68 -9.04 4.86
C PRO A 28 -12.07 -10.52 4.92
N ALA A 29 -12.66 -10.92 6.05
CA ALA A 29 -13.12 -12.28 6.27
C ALA A 29 -14.51 -12.51 5.67
N VAL A 30 -14.73 -13.69 5.09
CA VAL A 30 -16.05 -14.07 4.54
C VAL A 30 -17.07 -14.16 5.67
N GLY A 31 -18.23 -13.52 5.48
CA GLY A 31 -19.32 -13.48 6.46
C GLY A 31 -19.22 -12.36 7.50
N SER A 32 -18.14 -11.58 7.49
CA SER A 32 -18.05 -10.32 8.23
C SER A 32 -18.62 -9.16 7.41
N ASP A 33 -18.96 -8.06 8.08
CA ASP A 33 -19.36 -6.83 7.40
C ASP A 33 -18.25 -6.35 6.46
N ALA A 34 -18.64 -5.85 5.29
CA ALA A 34 -17.70 -5.30 4.33
C ALA A 34 -17.01 -4.05 4.91
N PRO A 35 -15.68 -3.89 4.73
CA PRO A 35 -14.99 -2.67 5.14
C PRO A 35 -15.56 -1.45 4.44
N VAL A 36 -15.53 -0.29 5.10
CA VAL A 36 -15.89 0.98 4.47
C VAL A 36 -14.89 1.25 3.34
N ILE A 37 -15.41 1.44 2.12
CA ILE A 37 -14.60 1.83 0.96
C ILE A 37 -14.92 3.30 0.66
N SER A 38 -13.87 4.13 0.62
CA SER A 38 -13.95 5.51 0.16
C SER A 38 -13.03 5.69 -1.03
N GLY A 39 -13.58 6.08 -2.17
CA GLY A 39 -12.82 6.57 -3.32
C GLY A 39 -13.10 8.05 -3.50
N GLU A 40 -12.08 8.85 -3.84
CA GLU A 40 -12.27 10.28 -4.12
C GLU A 40 -13.07 10.53 -5.40
N ARG A 41 -13.03 9.58 -6.34
CA ARG A 41 -13.75 9.67 -7.62
C ARG A 41 -13.94 8.30 -8.23
N TRP A 42 -15.14 8.03 -8.72
CA TRP A 42 -15.43 6.80 -9.45
C TRP A 42 -15.15 6.97 -10.94
N TYR A 43 -14.44 6.01 -11.53
CA TYR A 43 -14.07 6.07 -12.94
C TYR A 43 -15.31 5.91 -13.83
N ASN A 44 -15.48 6.84 -14.79
CA ASN A 44 -16.63 6.90 -15.70
C ASN A 44 -18.02 6.97 -15.03
N HIS A 45 -18.10 7.39 -13.77
CA HIS A 45 -19.38 7.55 -13.08
C HIS A 45 -20.04 8.88 -13.44
N ILE A 46 -21.36 8.86 -13.68
CA ILE A 46 -22.18 10.05 -13.90
C ILE A 46 -23.20 10.13 -12.76
N GLY A 47 -23.10 11.17 -11.93
CA GLY A 47 -23.97 11.38 -10.78
C GLY A 47 -23.19 11.55 -9.48
N PRO A 48 -23.87 11.54 -8.31
CA PRO A 48 -23.20 11.61 -7.02
C PRO A 48 -22.36 10.36 -6.76
N ASP A 49 -21.18 10.53 -6.16
CA ASP A 49 -20.26 9.42 -5.89
C ASP A 49 -20.93 8.33 -5.03
N PRO A 50 -20.93 7.06 -5.47
CA PRO A 50 -21.50 5.99 -4.68
C PRO A 50 -20.66 5.71 -3.43
N SER A 51 -21.35 5.41 -2.34
CA SER A 51 -20.80 4.77 -1.14
C SER A 51 -21.38 3.35 -0.99
N LEU A 52 -20.76 2.50 -0.19
CA LEU A 52 -21.28 1.15 0.07
C LEU A 52 -22.72 1.18 0.63
N GLU A 53 -23.03 2.20 1.42
CA GLU A 53 -24.35 2.43 2.01
C GLU A 53 -25.40 2.70 0.94
N THR A 54 -25.06 3.48 -0.08
CA THR A 54 -25.96 3.76 -1.22
C THR A 54 -26.20 2.53 -2.10
N LEU A 55 -25.34 1.50 -2.00
CA LEU A 55 -25.40 0.28 -2.79
C LEU A 55 -26.09 -0.89 -2.04
N LYS A 56 -26.60 -0.66 -0.82
CA LYS A 56 -27.28 -1.70 -0.03
C LYS A 56 -28.49 -2.28 -0.76
N GLY A 57 -28.68 -3.60 -0.65
CA GLY A 57 -29.76 -4.33 -1.29
C GLY A 57 -29.46 -4.78 -2.72
N GLN A 58 -28.28 -4.46 -3.25
CA GLN A 58 -27.80 -4.93 -4.54
C GLN A 58 -26.63 -5.91 -4.34
N ALA A 59 -26.45 -6.84 -5.28
CA ALA A 59 -25.23 -7.63 -5.36
C ALA A 59 -24.14 -6.81 -6.05
N ILE A 60 -23.02 -6.56 -5.36
CA ILE A 60 -21.92 -5.70 -5.82
C ILE A 60 -20.68 -6.55 -6.05
N LEU A 61 -20.03 -6.36 -7.20
CA LEU A 61 -18.72 -6.92 -7.53
C LEU A 61 -17.68 -5.79 -7.46
N LEU A 62 -16.63 -6.00 -6.67
CA LEU A 62 -15.49 -5.09 -6.59
C LEU A 62 -14.31 -5.72 -7.32
N GLU A 63 -13.83 -5.04 -8.36
CA GLU A 63 -12.67 -5.46 -9.15
C GLU A 63 -11.50 -4.50 -8.93
N PHE A 64 -10.37 -5.04 -8.47
CA PHE A 64 -9.14 -4.28 -8.27
C PHE A 64 -8.15 -4.63 -9.39
N TRP A 65 -7.73 -3.63 -10.16
CA TRP A 65 -6.75 -3.79 -11.24
C TRP A 65 -5.70 -2.69 -11.19
N ALA A 66 -4.55 -2.94 -11.80
CA ALA A 66 -3.49 -1.96 -11.99
C ALA A 66 -2.85 -2.17 -13.36
N THR A 67 -2.57 -1.07 -14.08
CA THR A 67 -1.53 -1.06 -15.11
C THR A 67 -0.18 -0.84 -14.44
N TRP A 68 0.87 -1.46 -15.00
CA TRP A 68 2.27 -1.28 -14.59
C TRP A 68 2.74 0.17 -14.79
#